data_AF-A0A1G6BMS2-F1
#
_entry.id   AF-A0A1G6BMS2-F1
#
_cell.length_a   1.000
_cell.length_b   1.000
_cell.length_c   1.000
_cell.angle_alpha   90.00
_cell.angle_beta   90.00
_cell.angle_gamma   90.00
#
_symmetry.space_group_name_H-M   'P 1'
#
loop_
_entity.id
_entity.type
_entity.pdbx_description
1 polymer ?
#
loop_
_entity_poly.entity_id
_entity_poly.type
_entity_poly.pdbx_seq_one_letter_code
_entity_poly.pdbx_strand_id
1 'polypeptide(L)'
;MNSFLKNGMIPWTEGYVEYKEQEIIKSINDNVFLDNIKNKKIDKRFGFRLDDRIVEYPWIFSNIQSSPGKLLDAGSTFNFEYILDHPKLEDKEISIYTFEPENKAFFEKRISYVYGDLRDLPFKNELFDTVVCQSTLEHIDMDNSMYGYNIPHNMDSDIKSYEYLKAISELTRVLKKEGSLLLTFPFGKFENHGFFQQFDEEMLKRILSLLDEMGKSITVFFKYEMDGWDFSTKDELKDTISYNPHTGKGKLDDNAAHSRGICCLQFIKK
;
A
#
# COMPACT_ATOMS: atom_id res chain seq x y z
N MET A 1 -28.63 6.41 4.15
CA MET A 1 -27.60 7.29 4.74
C MET A 1 -26.74 6.45 5.68
N ASN A 2 -25.46 6.27 5.33
CA ASN A 2 -24.50 5.40 6.01
C ASN A 2 -24.41 5.72 7.52
N SER A 3 -24.34 4.69 8.38
CA SER A 3 -24.24 4.82 9.85
C SER A 3 -22.99 5.60 10.27
N PHE A 4 -21.87 5.44 9.57
CA PHE A 4 -20.62 6.16 9.81
C PHE A 4 -20.80 7.68 9.74
N LEU A 5 -21.54 8.16 8.73
CA LEU A 5 -21.85 9.58 8.56
C LEU A 5 -22.76 10.12 9.67
N LYS A 6 -23.66 9.28 10.21
CA LYS A 6 -24.55 9.66 11.32
C LYS A 6 -23.83 9.68 12.67
N ASN A 7 -22.84 8.82 12.84
CA ASN A 7 -22.15 8.58 14.11
C ASN A 7 -20.84 9.39 14.24
N GLY A 8 -20.77 10.56 13.58
CA GLY A 8 -19.65 11.49 13.73
C GLY A 8 -18.36 11.08 13.02
N MET A 9 -18.40 10.11 12.10
CA MET A 9 -17.26 9.66 11.29
C MET A 9 -16.04 9.28 12.14
N ILE A 10 -16.26 8.45 13.16
CA ILE A 10 -15.20 7.92 14.01
C ILE A 10 -14.61 6.67 13.32
N PRO A 11 -13.32 6.65 12.95
CA PRO A 11 -12.73 5.50 12.25
C PRO A 11 -12.96 4.18 12.98
N TRP A 12 -13.09 3.10 12.21
CA TRP A 12 -13.29 1.73 12.71
C TRP A 12 -14.60 1.49 13.49
N THR A 13 -15.58 2.38 13.37
CA THR A 13 -16.95 2.18 13.89
C THR A 13 -17.91 1.65 12.82
N GLU A 14 -19.13 1.29 13.22
CA GLU A 14 -20.16 0.73 12.32
C GLU A 14 -20.39 1.61 11.08
N GLY A 15 -20.25 1.03 9.89
CA GLY A 15 -20.40 1.72 8.60
C GLY A 15 -19.09 2.25 8.01
N TYR A 16 -17.98 2.23 8.76
CA TYR A 16 -16.69 2.75 8.31
C TYR A 16 -16.18 2.00 7.08
N VAL A 17 -16.20 0.67 7.11
CA VAL A 17 -15.67 -0.18 6.03
C VAL A 17 -16.47 0.05 4.75
N GLU A 18 -17.80 0.08 4.85
CA GLU A 18 -18.70 0.31 3.73
C GLU A 18 -18.55 1.73 3.16
N TYR A 19 -18.35 2.74 4.02
CA TYR A 19 -18.11 4.10 3.58
C TYR A 19 -16.76 4.22 2.86
N LYS A 20 -15.71 3.62 3.43
CA LYS A 20 -14.37 3.61 2.85
C LYS A 20 -14.39 2.95 1.47
N GLU A 21 -15.01 1.79 1.35
CA GLU A 21 -15.16 1.08 0.07
C GLU A 21 -15.85 1.96 -0.99
N GLN A 22 -16.94 2.63 -0.63
CA GLN A 22 -17.66 3.54 -1.54
C GLN A 22 -16.77 4.70 -2.03
N GLU A 23 -16.01 5.33 -1.14
CA GLU A 23 -15.10 6.43 -1.52
C GLU A 23 -13.91 5.94 -2.34
N ILE A 24 -13.38 4.73 -2.08
CA ILE A 24 -12.35 4.11 -2.92
C ILE A 24 -12.93 3.84 -4.32
N ILE A 25 -14.08 3.17 -4.43
CA ILE A 25 -14.74 2.88 -5.72
C ILE A 25 -14.95 4.18 -6.51
N LYS A 26 -15.48 5.21 -5.85
CA LYS A 26 -15.71 6.52 -6.48
C LYS A 26 -14.41 7.14 -7.00
N SER A 27 -13.35 7.13 -6.18
CA SER A 27 -12.09 7.80 -6.54
C SER A 27 -11.30 7.06 -7.63
N ILE A 28 -11.28 5.73 -7.64
CA ILE A 28 -10.58 4.97 -8.70
C ILE A 28 -11.31 5.00 -10.05
N ASN A 29 -12.63 5.15 -10.05
CA ASN A 29 -13.44 5.22 -11.28
C ASN A 29 -13.59 6.66 -11.84
N ASP A 30 -13.08 7.68 -11.17
CA ASP A 30 -13.09 9.06 -11.66
C ASP A 30 -11.77 9.38 -12.38
N ASN A 31 -11.78 9.32 -13.71
CA ASN A 31 -10.61 9.61 -14.53
C ASN A 31 -10.06 11.03 -14.35
N VAL A 32 -10.93 12.02 -14.09
CA VAL A 32 -10.49 13.40 -13.85
C VAL A 32 -9.76 13.47 -12.52
N PHE A 33 -10.27 12.78 -11.50
CA PHE A 33 -9.60 12.66 -10.21
C PHE A 33 -8.26 11.93 -10.32
N LEU A 34 -8.19 10.81 -11.03
CA LEU A 34 -6.92 10.10 -11.26
C LEU A 34 -5.88 10.96 -11.98
N ASP A 35 -6.29 11.77 -12.95
CA ASP A 35 -5.40 12.72 -13.62
C ASP A 35 -4.97 13.86 -12.69
N ASN A 36 -5.85 14.32 -11.79
CA ASN A 36 -5.48 15.28 -10.74
C ASN A 36 -4.42 14.69 -9.80
N ILE A 37 -4.57 13.43 -9.38
CA ILE A 37 -3.59 12.74 -8.53
C ILE A 37 -2.22 12.68 -9.21
N LYS A 38 -2.13 12.35 -10.52
CA LYS A 38 -0.86 12.43 -11.28
C LYS A 38 -0.23 13.80 -11.26
N ASN A 39 -1.06 14.84 -11.34
CA ASN A 39 -0.65 16.23 -11.35
C ASN A 39 -0.47 16.83 -9.94
N LYS A 40 -0.42 15.99 -8.90
CA LYS A 40 -0.27 16.38 -7.50
C LYS A 40 -1.34 17.37 -7.04
N LYS A 41 -2.59 17.13 -7.44
CA LYS A 41 -3.76 17.89 -7.04
C LYS A 41 -4.77 16.97 -6.36
N ILE A 42 -5.29 17.41 -5.24
CA ILE A 42 -6.30 16.68 -4.47
C ILE A 42 -7.28 17.69 -3.89
N ASP A 43 -8.54 17.28 -3.80
CA ASP A 43 -9.59 18.16 -3.28
C ASP A 43 -9.41 18.36 -1.78
N LYS A 44 -9.75 19.57 -1.31
CA LYS A 44 -9.80 19.84 0.12
C LYS A 44 -10.72 18.82 0.79
N ARG A 45 -10.23 18.28 1.90
CA ARG A 45 -10.91 17.26 2.72
C ARG A 45 -11.09 15.88 2.09
N PHE A 46 -10.37 15.59 1.01
CA PHE A 46 -10.36 14.24 0.47
C PHE A 46 -9.89 13.23 1.53
N GLY A 47 -10.59 12.10 1.66
CA GLY A 47 -10.26 11.07 2.64
C GLY A 47 -10.36 11.51 4.11
N PHE A 48 -11.13 12.56 4.41
CA PHE A 48 -11.44 12.94 5.80
C PHE A 48 -11.93 11.74 6.61
N ARG A 49 -11.24 11.44 7.72
CA ARG A 49 -11.53 10.31 8.62
C ARG A 49 -11.34 8.91 8.01
N LEU A 50 -10.66 8.79 6.88
CA LEU A 50 -10.34 7.51 6.24
C LEU A 50 -8.84 7.19 6.35
N ASP A 51 -8.53 5.90 6.43
CA ASP A 51 -7.14 5.40 6.42
C ASP A 51 -6.45 5.60 5.08
N ASP A 52 -5.16 5.28 5.07
CA ASP A 52 -4.21 5.43 3.95
C ASP A 52 -4.70 4.84 2.61
N ARG A 53 -5.52 3.78 2.64
CA ARG A 53 -6.06 3.15 1.42
C ARG A 53 -6.77 4.15 0.50
N ILE A 54 -7.37 5.21 1.06
CA ILE A 54 -8.09 6.22 0.29
C ILE A 54 -7.20 7.02 -0.66
N VAL A 55 -5.91 7.19 -0.36
CA VAL A 55 -4.94 7.86 -1.25
C VAL A 55 -4.07 6.89 -2.03
N GLU A 56 -3.79 5.72 -1.46
CA GLU A 56 -2.96 4.70 -2.12
C GLU A 56 -3.62 4.13 -3.37
N TYR A 57 -4.89 3.71 -3.30
CA TYR A 57 -5.57 3.14 -4.46
C TYR A 57 -5.66 4.14 -5.62
N PRO A 58 -6.12 5.40 -5.46
CA PRO A 58 -6.09 6.37 -6.55
C PRO A 58 -4.68 6.60 -7.10
N TRP A 59 -3.66 6.67 -6.24
CA TRP A 59 -2.29 6.80 -6.72
C TRP A 59 -1.86 5.58 -7.55
N ILE A 60 -2.11 4.35 -7.10
CA ILE A 60 -1.81 3.12 -7.84
C ILE A 60 -2.57 3.09 -9.17
N PHE A 61 -3.90 3.27 -9.15
CA PHE A 61 -4.73 3.24 -10.34
C PHE A 61 -4.42 4.38 -11.31
N SER A 62 -3.88 5.50 -10.84
CA SER A 62 -3.35 6.53 -11.73
C SER A 62 -2.09 6.05 -12.48
N ASN A 63 -1.24 5.23 -11.84
CA ASN A 63 0.04 4.80 -12.39
C ASN A 63 0.04 3.42 -13.07
N ILE A 64 -0.99 2.59 -12.87
CA ILE A 64 -1.15 1.34 -13.62
C ILE A 64 -1.36 1.64 -15.10
N GLN A 65 -0.57 0.96 -15.94
CA GLN A 65 -0.72 1.01 -17.39
C GLN A 65 -1.96 0.22 -17.83
N SER A 66 -2.79 0.81 -18.68
CA SER A 66 -3.96 0.14 -19.26
C SER A 66 -3.63 -0.89 -20.36
N SER A 67 -2.35 -1.10 -20.68
CA SER A 67 -1.93 -2.11 -21.66
C SER A 67 -2.15 -3.54 -21.14
N PRO A 68 -2.41 -4.53 -21.99
CA PRO A 68 -2.40 -5.92 -21.58
C PRO A 68 -1.05 -6.33 -20.95
N GLY A 69 -1.06 -7.24 -19.99
CA GLY A 69 0.18 -7.71 -19.37
C GLY A 69 -0.01 -8.49 -18.07
N LYS A 70 1.08 -9.05 -17.55
CA LYS A 70 1.08 -9.78 -16.28
C LYS A 70 1.24 -8.81 -15.12
N LEU A 71 0.32 -8.88 -14.16
CA LEU A 71 0.34 -8.08 -12.93
C LEU A 71 0.54 -9.00 -11.72
N LEU A 72 1.51 -8.67 -10.88
CA LEU A 72 1.66 -9.26 -9.55
C LEU A 72 1.12 -8.28 -8.51
N ASP A 73 0.14 -8.71 -7.73
CA ASP A 73 -0.23 -8.08 -6.46
C ASP A 73 0.48 -8.83 -5.33
N ALA A 74 1.53 -8.21 -4.77
CA ALA A 74 2.36 -8.73 -3.71
C ALA A 74 1.88 -8.15 -2.37
N GLY A 75 0.98 -8.87 -1.70
CA GLY A 75 0.33 -8.42 -0.47
C GLY A 75 -1.20 -8.57 -0.45
N SER A 76 -1.80 -9.03 -1.55
CA SER A 76 -3.25 -9.29 -1.68
C SER A 76 -4.15 -8.09 -1.43
N THR A 77 -3.65 -6.87 -1.67
CA THR A 77 -4.47 -5.68 -1.51
C THR A 77 -5.46 -5.50 -2.65
N PHE A 78 -5.32 -6.26 -3.75
CA PHE A 78 -6.27 -6.27 -4.84
C PHE A 78 -7.33 -7.36 -4.67
N ASN A 79 -7.31 -8.20 -3.62
CA ASN A 79 -8.26 -9.30 -3.43
C ASN A 79 -9.66 -8.85 -2.95
N PHE A 80 -10.19 -7.80 -3.56
CA PHE A 80 -11.54 -7.30 -3.40
C PHE A 80 -12.23 -7.23 -4.75
N GLU A 81 -13.48 -7.69 -4.83
CA GLU A 81 -14.21 -7.78 -6.09
C GLU A 81 -14.28 -6.42 -6.82
N TYR A 82 -14.57 -5.33 -6.09
CA TYR A 82 -14.66 -3.99 -6.66
C TYR A 82 -13.32 -3.43 -7.17
N ILE A 83 -12.18 -3.96 -6.69
CA ILE A 83 -10.85 -3.62 -7.21
C ILE A 83 -10.58 -4.44 -8.47
N LEU A 84 -10.83 -5.76 -8.43
CA LEU A 84 -10.58 -6.68 -9.53
C LEU A 84 -11.46 -6.42 -10.75
N ASP A 85 -12.67 -5.90 -10.54
CA ASP A 85 -13.60 -5.52 -11.61
C ASP A 85 -13.29 -4.16 -12.24
N HIS A 86 -12.23 -3.50 -11.81
CA HIS A 86 -11.87 -2.21 -12.36
C HIS A 86 -11.41 -2.35 -13.84
N PRO A 87 -11.90 -1.52 -14.78
CA PRO A 87 -11.61 -1.67 -16.22
C PRO A 87 -10.10 -1.68 -16.57
N LYS A 88 -9.25 -0.97 -15.81
CA LYS A 88 -7.79 -1.00 -16.01
C LYS A 88 -7.13 -2.37 -15.79
N LEU A 89 -7.84 -3.31 -15.17
CA LEU A 89 -7.34 -4.65 -14.86
C LEU A 89 -7.92 -5.72 -15.80
N GLU A 90 -8.90 -5.38 -16.65
CA GLU A 90 -9.63 -6.34 -17.49
C GLU A 90 -8.70 -7.17 -18.41
N ASP A 91 -7.70 -6.51 -19.00
CA ASP A 91 -6.72 -7.14 -19.90
C ASP A 91 -5.45 -7.64 -19.17
N LYS A 92 -5.47 -7.74 -17.83
CA LYS A 92 -4.31 -8.19 -17.04
C LYS A 92 -4.42 -9.67 -16.68
N GLU A 93 -3.31 -10.37 -16.80
CA GLU A 93 -3.12 -11.68 -16.16
C GLU A 93 -2.65 -11.45 -14.72
N ILE A 94 -3.57 -11.57 -13.75
CA ILE A 94 -3.31 -11.22 -12.36
C ILE A 94 -2.85 -12.44 -11.57
N SER A 95 -1.73 -12.29 -10.85
CA SER A 95 -1.30 -13.17 -9.78
C SER A 95 -1.35 -12.41 -8.47
N ILE A 96 -2.06 -12.96 -7.49
CA ILE A 96 -2.10 -12.47 -6.11
C ILE A 96 -1.18 -13.35 -5.27
N TYR A 97 -0.22 -12.72 -4.60
CA TYR A 97 0.74 -13.37 -3.72
C TYR A 97 0.60 -12.83 -2.30
N THR A 98 0.38 -13.73 -1.35
CA THR A 98 0.27 -13.39 0.08
C THR A 98 0.83 -14.51 0.93
N PHE A 99 1.02 -14.29 2.24
CA PHE A 99 1.66 -15.29 3.08
C PHE A 99 0.79 -16.54 3.27
N GLU A 100 -0.51 -16.36 3.51
CA GLU A 100 -1.46 -17.43 3.83
C GLU A 100 -2.76 -17.29 3.04
N PRO A 101 -3.52 -18.38 2.84
CA PRO A 101 -4.82 -18.33 2.18
C PRO A 101 -5.83 -17.42 2.86
N GLU A 102 -6.65 -16.76 2.05
CA GLU A 102 -7.75 -15.90 2.50
C GLU A 102 -9.11 -16.55 2.26
N ASN A 103 -10.13 -16.03 2.94
CA ASN A 103 -11.50 -16.53 2.85
C ASN A 103 -12.17 -16.30 1.48
N LYS A 104 -11.62 -15.41 0.66
CA LYS A 104 -12.13 -15.08 -0.67
C LYS A 104 -11.06 -15.33 -1.72
N ALA A 105 -11.47 -15.99 -2.80
CA ALA A 105 -10.69 -16.15 -4.01
C ALA A 105 -11.62 -16.03 -5.22
N PHE A 106 -11.21 -15.29 -6.23
CA PHE A 106 -11.98 -14.97 -7.43
C PHE A 106 -11.43 -15.78 -8.64
N PHE A 107 -11.37 -17.10 -8.49
CA PHE A 107 -10.80 -18.02 -9.48
C PHE A 107 -11.56 -18.00 -10.82
N GLU A 108 -12.86 -17.70 -10.79
CA GLU A 108 -13.70 -17.51 -11.96
C GLU A 108 -13.23 -16.35 -12.86
N LYS A 109 -12.50 -15.38 -12.31
CA LYS A 109 -11.85 -14.28 -13.05
C LYS A 109 -10.47 -14.67 -13.61
N ARG A 110 -10.07 -15.96 -13.51
CA ARG A 110 -8.77 -16.50 -13.94
C ARG A 110 -7.57 -15.93 -13.17
N ILE A 111 -7.79 -15.54 -11.91
CA ILE A 111 -6.74 -15.02 -11.04
C ILE A 111 -5.96 -16.18 -10.42
N SER A 112 -4.64 -16.08 -10.43
CA SER A 112 -3.76 -17.05 -9.77
C SER A 112 -3.49 -16.62 -8.34
N TYR A 113 -3.72 -17.50 -7.37
CA TYR A 113 -3.39 -17.26 -5.96
C TYR A 113 -2.17 -18.11 -5.59
N VAL A 114 -1.16 -17.46 -5.03
CA VAL A 114 0.11 -18.11 -4.64
C VAL A 114 0.44 -17.68 -3.22
N TYR A 115 0.96 -18.62 -2.42
CA TYR A 115 1.19 -18.40 -1.00
C TYR A 115 2.66 -18.60 -0.63
N GLY A 116 3.20 -17.68 0.18
CA GLY A 116 4.55 -17.80 0.71
C GLY A 116 5.16 -16.47 1.18
N ASP A 117 6.45 -16.52 1.48
CA ASP A 117 7.20 -15.34 1.93
C ASP A 117 7.59 -14.45 0.73
N LEU A 118 7.37 -13.15 0.81
CA LEU A 118 7.77 -12.20 -0.25
C LEU A 118 9.29 -12.11 -0.42
N ARG A 119 10.06 -12.58 0.57
CA ARG A 119 11.53 -12.65 0.53
C ARG A 119 12.05 -13.79 -0.34
N ASP A 120 11.18 -14.68 -0.82
CA ASP A 120 11.52 -15.80 -1.71
C ASP A 120 10.34 -16.12 -2.66
N LEU A 121 10.29 -15.45 -3.81
CA LEU A 121 9.19 -15.59 -4.76
C LEU A 121 9.37 -16.79 -5.69
N PRO A 122 8.36 -17.68 -5.85
CA PRO A 122 8.44 -18.87 -6.69
C PRO A 122 8.28 -18.57 -8.19
N PHE A 123 8.51 -17.32 -8.60
CA PHE A 123 8.36 -16.87 -9.98
C PHE A 123 9.71 -16.78 -10.67
N LYS A 124 9.74 -17.03 -11.98
CA LYS A 124 10.92 -16.79 -12.81
C LYS A 124 11.26 -15.29 -12.85
N ASN A 125 12.53 -15.00 -13.13
CA ASN A 125 12.99 -13.64 -13.40
C ASN A 125 12.19 -13.03 -14.56
N GLU A 126 11.95 -11.71 -14.51
CA GLU A 126 11.34 -10.94 -15.60
C GLU A 126 10.01 -11.54 -16.11
N LEU A 127 9.14 -11.95 -15.19
CA LEU A 127 7.82 -12.49 -15.49
C LEU A 127 6.74 -11.40 -15.63
N PHE A 128 6.75 -10.39 -14.77
CA PHE A 128 5.65 -9.43 -14.63
C PHE A 128 5.95 -8.10 -15.32
N ASP A 129 4.93 -7.55 -15.97
CA ASP A 129 4.97 -6.22 -16.59
C ASP A 129 4.68 -5.13 -15.54
N THR A 130 3.87 -5.46 -14.53
CA THR A 130 3.56 -4.59 -13.40
C THR A 130 3.62 -5.38 -12.10
N VAL A 131 4.23 -4.81 -11.07
CA VAL A 131 4.21 -5.34 -9.72
C VAL A 131 3.67 -4.25 -8.79
N VAL A 132 2.68 -4.59 -7.96
CA VAL A 132 2.10 -3.73 -6.93
C VAL A 132 2.41 -4.35 -5.58
N CYS A 133 2.88 -3.56 -4.63
CA CYS A 133 3.08 -3.98 -3.24
C CYS A 133 2.64 -2.80 -2.36
N GLN A 134 1.36 -2.84 -1.97
CA GLN A 134 0.67 -1.71 -1.33
C GLN A 134 0.56 -1.95 0.18
N SER A 135 1.23 -1.14 1.00
CA SER A 135 1.24 -1.26 2.47
C SER A 135 1.33 -2.73 2.93
N THR A 136 2.43 -3.35 2.51
CA THR A 136 2.77 -4.75 2.79
C THR A 136 4.21 -4.88 3.30
N LEU A 137 5.15 -4.08 2.79
CA LEU A 137 6.57 -4.14 3.17
C LEU A 137 6.81 -3.86 4.66
N GLU A 138 5.97 -3.04 5.26
CA GLU A 138 6.00 -2.69 6.68
C GLU A 138 5.73 -3.87 7.61
N HIS A 139 5.13 -4.94 7.09
CA HIS A 139 4.79 -6.16 7.84
C HIS A 139 5.86 -7.25 7.71
N ILE A 140 6.89 -7.06 6.88
CA ILE A 140 7.97 -8.03 6.72
C ILE A 140 8.80 -8.08 8.00
N ASP A 141 9.01 -9.31 8.51
CA ASP A 141 9.76 -9.60 9.75
C ASP A 141 9.09 -9.04 11.03
N MET A 142 7.79 -8.76 10.97
CA MET A 142 6.94 -8.30 12.08
C MET A 142 6.02 -9.41 12.60
N ASP A 143 5.40 -9.19 13.77
CA ASP A 143 4.40 -10.12 14.34
C ASP A 143 3.07 -10.01 13.59
N ASN A 144 2.80 -10.99 12.73
CA ASN A 144 1.59 -11.08 11.93
C ASN A 144 0.54 -12.06 12.51
N SER A 145 0.70 -12.50 13.76
CA SER A 145 -0.21 -13.46 14.42
C SER A 145 -1.67 -13.03 14.44
N MET A 146 -1.94 -11.72 14.40
CA MET A 146 -3.28 -11.15 14.27
C MET A 146 -4.01 -11.55 12.99
N TYR A 147 -3.29 -11.90 11.92
CA TYR A 147 -3.85 -12.39 10.66
C TYR A 147 -4.08 -13.91 10.66
N GLY A 148 -3.82 -14.58 11.78
CA GLY A 148 -4.15 -15.99 11.99
C GLY A 148 -3.00 -16.98 11.82
N TYR A 149 -1.75 -16.49 11.66
CA TYR A 149 -0.58 -17.33 11.43
C TYR A 149 0.65 -16.87 12.23
N ASN A 150 1.42 -17.81 12.77
CA ASN A 150 2.58 -17.52 13.63
C ASN A 150 3.89 -17.84 12.90
N ILE A 151 4.72 -16.82 12.69
CA ILE A 151 6.00 -16.91 11.97
C ILE A 151 7.10 -16.36 12.90
N PRO A 152 8.34 -16.91 12.83
CA PRO A 152 9.49 -16.23 13.40
C PRO A 152 9.57 -14.78 12.90
N HIS A 153 9.68 -13.85 13.84
CA HIS A 153 9.75 -12.41 13.60
C HIS A 153 10.73 -11.77 14.58
N ASN A 154 11.11 -10.53 14.32
CA ASN A 154 11.94 -9.79 15.25
C ASN A 154 11.13 -9.39 16.49
N MET A 155 11.52 -9.90 17.66
CA MET A 155 10.87 -9.57 18.93
C MET A 155 11.33 -8.22 19.52
N ASP A 156 12.38 -7.61 18.97
CA ASP A 156 12.92 -6.34 19.45
C ASP A 156 12.25 -5.16 18.72
N SER A 157 11.31 -4.51 19.41
CA SER A 157 10.60 -3.35 18.89
C SER A 157 11.45 -2.08 18.81
N ASP A 158 12.67 -2.06 19.36
CA ASP A 158 13.54 -0.89 19.30
C ASP A 158 14.49 -0.93 18.08
N ILE A 159 14.48 -2.04 17.34
CA ILE A 159 15.37 -2.26 16.19
C ILE A 159 14.57 -2.20 14.87
N LYS A 160 15.10 -1.45 13.91
CA LYS A 160 14.65 -1.44 12.52
C LYS A 160 14.89 -2.81 11.88
N SER A 161 13.86 -3.41 11.30
CA SER A 161 14.08 -4.56 10.41
C SER A 161 14.34 -4.08 8.99
N TYR A 162 15.39 -4.60 8.37
CA TYR A 162 15.74 -4.35 6.97
C TYR A 162 15.40 -5.53 6.04
N GLU A 163 14.70 -6.54 6.55
CA GLU A 163 14.33 -7.74 5.77
C GLU A 163 13.42 -7.41 4.57
N TYR A 164 12.70 -6.29 4.62
CA TYR A 164 11.94 -5.76 3.48
C TYR A 164 12.81 -5.51 2.24
N LEU A 165 14.12 -5.29 2.39
CA LEU A 165 15.04 -5.12 1.25
C LEU A 165 15.15 -6.41 0.41
N LYS A 166 15.10 -7.59 1.05
CA LYS A 166 15.07 -8.88 0.34
C LYS A 166 13.79 -9.03 -0.48
N ALA A 167 12.65 -8.62 0.09
CA ALA A 167 11.39 -8.60 -0.65
C ALA A 167 11.47 -7.65 -1.86
N ILE A 168 12.04 -6.46 -1.71
CA ILE A 168 12.24 -5.54 -2.85
C ILE A 168 13.18 -6.14 -3.90
N SER A 169 14.25 -6.83 -3.51
CA SER A 169 15.11 -7.57 -4.46
C SER A 169 14.33 -8.61 -5.24
N GLU A 170 13.44 -9.36 -4.59
CA GLU A 170 12.58 -10.35 -5.26
C GLU A 170 11.56 -9.70 -6.20
N LEU A 171 10.87 -8.65 -5.76
CA LEU A 171 9.90 -7.91 -6.57
C LEU A 171 10.56 -7.31 -7.83
N THR A 172 11.78 -6.80 -7.70
CA THR A 172 12.55 -6.27 -8.84
C THR A 172 13.13 -7.36 -9.73
N ARG A 173 13.47 -8.53 -9.19
CA ARG A 173 13.92 -9.72 -9.94
C ARG A 173 12.83 -10.23 -10.87
N VAL A 174 11.60 -10.35 -10.37
CA VAL A 174 10.45 -10.86 -11.15
C VAL A 174 9.86 -9.83 -12.10
N LEU A 175 10.17 -8.55 -11.93
CA LEU A 175 9.76 -7.46 -12.82
C LEU A 175 10.57 -7.49 -14.13
N LYS A 176 9.90 -7.37 -15.28
CA LYS A 176 10.53 -7.22 -16.60
C LYS A 176 11.26 -5.89 -16.74
N LYS A 177 12.21 -5.81 -17.67
CA LYS A 177 12.72 -4.53 -18.16
C LYS A 177 11.58 -3.66 -18.66
N GLU A 178 11.69 -2.35 -18.44
CA GLU A 178 10.64 -1.36 -18.72
C GLU A 178 9.33 -1.57 -17.93
N GLY A 179 9.28 -2.60 -17.09
CA GLY A 179 8.16 -2.86 -16.19
C GLY A 179 8.09 -1.85 -15.04
N SER A 180 6.90 -1.71 -14.47
CA SER A 180 6.63 -0.79 -13.36
C SER A 180 6.44 -1.52 -12.04
N LEU A 181 7.17 -1.11 -11.01
CA LEU A 181 6.92 -1.46 -9.61
C LEU A 181 6.25 -0.28 -8.90
N LEU A 182 5.12 -0.54 -8.25
CA LEU A 182 4.36 0.44 -7.47
C LEU A 182 4.36 0.00 -6.00
N LEU A 183 5.07 0.75 -5.16
CA LEU A 183 5.16 0.52 -3.73
C LEU A 183 4.41 1.61 -2.98
N THR A 184 3.70 1.25 -1.92
CA THR A 184 3.25 2.21 -0.90
C THR A 184 3.57 1.67 0.49
N PHE A 185 3.90 2.56 1.42
CA PHE A 185 4.18 2.19 2.82
C PHE A 185 4.05 3.40 3.74
N PRO A 186 3.75 3.19 5.04
CA PRO A 186 3.75 4.23 6.06
C PRO A 186 5.13 4.90 6.16
N PHE A 187 5.15 6.23 6.16
CA PHE A 187 6.38 7.02 6.17
C PHE A 187 6.33 8.16 7.17
N GLY A 188 7.40 8.30 7.96
CA GLY A 188 7.59 9.42 8.87
C GLY A 188 8.74 9.18 9.84
N LYS A 189 8.52 9.44 11.13
CA LYS A 189 9.46 9.05 12.18
C LYS A 189 9.46 7.52 12.31
N PHE A 190 10.62 6.90 12.45
CA PHE A 190 10.66 5.45 12.68
C PHE A 190 9.88 5.10 13.96
N GLU A 191 8.95 4.16 13.81
CA GLU A 191 8.21 3.54 14.90
C GLU A 191 7.99 2.07 14.59
N ASN A 192 8.26 1.20 15.56
CA ASN A 192 7.81 -0.19 15.51
C ASN A 192 6.56 -0.34 16.38
N HIS A 193 5.50 -0.88 15.80
CA HIS A 193 4.21 -1.12 16.42
C HIS A 193 3.92 -2.60 16.66
N GLY A 194 4.93 -3.46 16.57
CA GLY A 194 4.86 -4.91 16.73
C GLY A 194 4.46 -5.62 15.44
N PHE A 195 3.30 -5.27 14.88
CA PHE A 195 2.79 -5.87 13.64
C PHE A 195 3.21 -5.13 12.37
N PHE A 196 3.67 -3.89 12.50
CA PHE A 196 4.23 -3.11 11.40
C PHE A 196 5.29 -2.14 11.92
N GLN A 197 6.14 -1.68 11.01
CA GLN A 197 7.05 -0.57 11.25
C GLN A 197 6.75 0.61 10.30
N GLN A 198 6.69 1.84 10.83
CA GLN A 198 6.66 3.04 10.02
C GLN A 198 8.07 3.32 9.48
N PHE A 199 8.19 3.49 8.16
CA PHE A 199 9.50 3.67 7.52
C PHE A 199 9.97 5.11 7.71
N ASP A 200 11.26 5.28 7.95
CA ASP A 200 11.89 6.60 8.02
C ASP A 200 12.76 6.91 6.80
N GLU A 201 13.39 8.08 6.83
CA GLU A 201 14.27 8.54 5.75
C GLU A 201 15.43 7.57 5.49
N GLU A 202 16.01 6.95 6.52
CA GLU A 202 17.08 5.97 6.34
C GLU A 202 16.57 4.75 5.57
N MET A 203 15.42 4.22 5.97
CA MET A 203 14.80 3.05 5.35
C MET A 203 14.44 3.32 3.89
N LEU A 204 13.83 4.48 3.59
CA LEU A 204 13.55 4.92 2.22
C LEU A 204 14.83 5.07 1.40
N LYS A 205 15.88 5.67 1.97
CA LYS A 205 17.16 5.85 1.28
C LYS A 205 17.78 4.51 0.86
N ARG A 206 17.65 3.47 1.70
CA ARG A 206 18.12 2.11 1.37
C ARG A 206 17.33 1.51 0.20
N ILE A 207 16.01 1.72 0.15
CA ILE A 207 15.18 1.32 -1.00
C ILE A 207 15.68 2.00 -2.28
N LEU A 208 15.80 3.33 -2.25
CA LEU A 208 16.22 4.11 -3.42
C LEU A 208 17.62 3.70 -3.89
N SER A 209 18.55 3.50 -2.96
CA SER A 209 19.92 3.08 -3.30
C SER A 209 19.95 1.72 -4.01
N LEU A 210 19.08 0.79 -3.61
CA LEU A 210 18.94 -0.51 -4.26
C LEU A 210 18.33 -0.39 -5.66
N LEU A 211 17.38 0.53 -5.85
CA LEU A 211 16.66 0.71 -7.12
C LEU A 211 17.43 1.57 -8.14
N ASP A 212 18.22 2.54 -7.70
CA ASP A 212 18.90 3.52 -8.56
C ASP A 212 19.89 2.88 -9.54
N GLU A 213 20.46 1.72 -9.18
CA GLU A 213 21.34 0.96 -10.08
C GLU A 213 20.57 0.25 -11.21
N MET A 214 19.27 0.02 -11.02
CA MET A 214 18.43 -0.84 -11.86
C MET A 214 17.42 -0.07 -12.71
N GLY A 215 17.23 1.23 -12.48
CA GLY A 215 16.19 1.98 -13.17
C GLY A 215 15.96 3.39 -12.62
N LYS A 216 14.72 3.87 -12.70
CA LYS A 216 14.34 5.22 -12.24
C LYS A 216 13.22 5.15 -11.23
N SER A 217 13.39 5.85 -10.11
CA SER A 217 12.41 5.94 -9.04
C SER A 217 11.78 7.34 -8.97
N ILE A 218 10.48 7.41 -8.72
CA ILE A 218 9.73 8.63 -8.44
C ILE A 218 8.98 8.43 -7.14
N THR A 219 9.12 9.37 -6.22
CA THR A 219 8.42 9.36 -4.92
C THR A 219 7.35 10.45 -4.88
N VAL A 220 6.23 10.09 -4.25
CA VAL A 220 5.11 10.95 -3.92
C VAL A 220 4.78 10.73 -2.46
N PHE A 221 4.43 11.79 -1.74
CA PHE A 221 4.13 11.71 -0.32
C PHE A 221 2.74 12.26 -0.06
N PHE A 222 2.02 11.61 0.85
CA PHE A 222 0.73 12.07 1.36
C PHE A 222 0.81 12.25 2.87
N LYS A 223 0.13 13.27 3.38
CA LYS A 223 -0.01 13.54 4.81
C LYS A 223 -1.49 13.61 5.17
N TYR A 224 -1.84 12.97 6.28
CA TYR A 224 -3.15 13.13 6.91
C TYR A 224 -3.12 14.30 7.90
N GLU A 225 -4.07 15.21 7.78
CA GLU A 225 -4.33 16.28 8.74
C GLU A 225 -5.79 16.26 9.21
N MET A 226 -6.16 17.21 10.08
CA MET A 226 -7.49 17.25 10.69
C MET A 226 -8.63 17.35 9.69
N ASP A 227 -8.38 17.82 8.47
CA ASP A 227 -9.41 18.02 7.46
C ASP A 227 -9.39 16.96 6.35
N GLY A 228 -8.34 16.14 6.22
CA GLY A 228 -8.23 15.05 5.26
C GLY A 228 -6.79 14.73 4.85
N TRP A 229 -6.62 14.06 3.73
CA TRP A 229 -5.33 13.79 3.13
C TRP A 229 -4.96 14.86 2.10
N ASP A 230 -3.69 15.27 2.08
CA ASP A 230 -3.12 16.11 1.03
C ASP A 230 -1.74 15.59 0.59
N PHE A 231 -1.26 16.07 -0.56
CA PHE A 231 0.13 15.89 -0.97
C PHE A 231 1.07 16.59 0.02
N SER A 232 2.22 15.99 0.24
CA SER A 232 3.23 16.51 1.15
C SER A 232 4.63 16.24 0.60
N THR A 233 5.63 16.49 1.43
CA THR A 233 7.03 16.26 1.15
C THR A 233 7.63 15.34 2.21
N LYS A 234 8.73 14.69 1.86
CA LYS A 234 9.54 13.89 2.80
C LYS A 234 9.86 14.68 4.08
N ASP A 235 10.25 15.95 3.94
CA ASP A 235 10.71 16.79 5.05
C ASP A 235 9.57 17.17 6.01
N GLU A 236 8.35 17.34 5.51
CA GLU A 236 7.15 17.58 6.33
C GLU A 236 6.70 16.33 7.10
N LEU A 237 7.00 15.14 6.56
CA LEU A 237 6.63 13.86 7.16
C LEU A 237 7.66 13.32 8.17
N LYS A 238 8.91 13.77 8.13
CA LYS A 238 10.03 13.15 8.89
C LYS A 238 9.79 12.96 10.40
N ASP A 239 8.98 13.81 11.02
CA ASP A 239 8.65 13.79 12.45
C ASP A 239 7.22 13.27 12.73
N THR A 240 6.49 12.89 11.68
CA THR A 240 5.12 12.39 11.77
C THR A 240 5.11 11.00 12.41
N ILE A 241 4.17 10.76 13.33
CA ILE A 241 3.96 9.47 13.99
C ILE A 241 2.73 8.74 13.44
N SER A 242 2.72 7.42 13.52
CA SER A 242 1.59 6.56 13.18
C SER A 242 0.63 6.36 14.35
N TYR A 243 -0.61 5.97 14.04
CA TYR A 243 -1.56 5.46 15.01
C TYR A 243 -1.80 3.97 14.76
N ASN A 244 -1.63 3.14 15.79
CA ASN A 244 -1.96 1.72 15.76
C ASN A 244 -3.39 1.51 16.29
N PRO A 245 -4.37 1.16 15.44
CA PRO A 245 -5.78 1.01 15.83
C PRO A 245 -6.04 -0.21 16.73
N HIS A 246 -5.14 -1.19 16.76
CA HIS A 246 -5.28 -2.40 17.58
C HIS A 246 -4.82 -2.17 19.03
N THR A 247 -3.80 -1.33 19.23
CA THR A 247 -3.23 -1.08 20.57
C THR A 247 -3.59 0.29 21.14
N GLY A 248 -4.06 1.22 20.31
CA GLY A 248 -4.30 2.60 20.73
C GLY A 248 -3.04 3.49 20.73
N LYS A 249 -1.84 2.91 20.53
CA LYS A 249 -0.56 3.63 20.56
C LYS A 249 -0.49 4.66 19.42
N GLY A 250 -0.06 5.88 19.73
CA GLY A 250 0.08 6.98 18.74
C GLY A 250 -1.24 7.67 18.37
N LYS A 251 -2.31 7.44 19.15
CA LYS A 251 -3.57 8.17 18.98
C LYS A 251 -3.41 9.65 19.36
N LEU A 252 -3.92 10.53 18.51
CA LEU A 252 -3.97 11.99 18.72
C LEU A 252 -5.41 12.49 18.49
N ASP A 253 -5.63 13.80 18.70
CA ASP A 253 -6.94 14.46 18.55
C ASP A 253 -7.30 14.78 17.07
N ASP A 254 -6.58 14.21 16.11
CA ASP A 254 -6.79 14.40 14.67
C ASP A 254 -7.71 13.37 14.02
N ASN A 255 -8.08 12.32 14.77
CA ASN A 255 -8.89 11.21 14.29
C ASN A 255 -8.27 10.48 13.09
N ALA A 256 -6.94 10.41 13.02
CA ALA A 256 -6.27 9.52 12.09
C ALA A 256 -6.77 8.08 12.30
N ALA A 257 -7.10 7.39 11.21
CA ALA A 257 -7.54 6.00 11.27
C ALA A 257 -6.35 5.04 11.46
N HIS A 258 -5.17 5.39 10.92
CA HIS A 258 -3.96 4.58 11.00
C HIS A 258 -2.71 5.48 10.81
N SER A 259 -1.98 5.31 9.71
CA SER A 259 -0.82 6.11 9.34
C SER A 259 -1.19 7.57 9.06
N ARG A 260 -0.25 8.48 9.32
CA ARG A 260 -0.39 9.91 9.00
C ARG A 260 0.50 10.38 7.86
N GLY A 261 1.45 9.56 7.45
CA GLY A 261 2.33 9.82 6.33
C GLY A 261 2.44 8.56 5.49
N ILE A 262 2.37 8.73 4.17
CA ILE A 262 2.52 7.64 3.20
C ILE A 262 3.57 8.05 2.19
N CYS A 263 4.50 7.16 1.90
CA CYS A 263 5.37 7.25 0.73
C CYS A 263 4.84 6.32 -0.35
N CYS A 264 4.57 6.87 -1.52
CA CYS A 264 4.29 6.13 -2.72
C CYS A 264 5.51 6.21 -3.64
N LEU A 265 6.06 5.06 -4.04
CA LEU A 265 7.25 4.96 -4.87
C LEU A 265 6.91 4.19 -6.14
N GLN A 266 7.04 4.86 -7.28
CA GLN A 266 7.02 4.23 -8.59
C GLN A 266 8.45 3.99 -9.06
N PHE A 267 8.76 2.77 -9.49
CA PHE A 267 10.03 2.41 -10.08
C PHE A 267 9.84 1.82 -11.48
N ILE A 268 10.59 2.32 -12.46
CA ILE A 268 10.64 1.78 -13.81
C ILE A 268 12.01 1.13 -14.04
N LYS A 269 12.01 -0.18 -14.33
CA LYS A 269 13.24 -0.97 -14.53
C LYS A 269 13.87 -0.68 -15.89
N LYS A 270 15.21 -0.63 -15.94
CA LYS A 270 16.01 -0.48 -17.17
C LYS A 270 16.19 -1.80 -17.93
#